data_AF-A0A502F6E4-F1
#
_entry.id   AF-A0A502F6E4-F1
#
_cell.length_a   1.000
_cell.length_b   1.000
_cell.length_c   1.000
_cell.angle_alpha   90.00
_cell.angle_beta   90.00
_cell.angle_gamma   90.00
#
_symmetry.space_group_name_H-M   'P 1'
#
loop_
_entity.id
_entity.type
_entity.pdbx_description
1 polymer ?
#
loop_
_entity_poly.entity_id
_entity_poly.type
_entity_poly.pdbx_seq_one_letter_code
_entity_poly.pdbx_strand_id
1 'polypeptide(L)'
;MKNFLIPTTLKDDTICAVKSAINQAKESNCEIILMLVSDTPDAFSSSSFLREMRAGLTTSQEEVLETCRYIIEHTPNSKLKVHNQYGLSSPIFKRIIDVFSIKLLILTHSYKQETKRIHQYLIQLAGNQKCPILHLGLEQAKNDFNKALYIENGNANMHVKDVQQFLSENFSYEIVSQTANFDDNYENFAPYLSEAISKYDIDLLVETRKGEKIKFKKTKKENINEKLGLPVLSLYEELV
;
A
#
# COMPACT_ATOMS: atom_id res chain seq x y z
N MET A 1 17.71 -3.05 6.70
CA MET A 1 17.01 -3.64 5.55
C MET A 1 15.62 -3.06 5.52
N LYS A 2 15.19 -2.44 4.41
CA LYS A 2 13.82 -1.92 4.28
C LYS A 2 12.96 -3.00 3.62
N ASN A 3 12.02 -3.56 4.37
CA ASN A 3 11.18 -4.63 3.86
C ASN A 3 9.80 -4.10 3.50
N PHE A 4 9.30 -4.49 2.33
CA PHE A 4 8.07 -3.99 1.74
C PHE A 4 7.08 -5.13 1.55
N LEU A 5 5.81 -4.92 1.93
CA LEU A 5 4.75 -5.89 1.70
C LEU A 5 3.80 -5.39 0.61
N ILE A 6 3.61 -6.18 -0.43
CA ILE A 6 2.70 -5.89 -1.53
C ILE A 6 1.67 -7.01 -1.62
N PRO A 7 0.47 -6.85 -1.01
CA PRO A 7 -0.66 -7.72 -1.29
C PRO A 7 -1.05 -7.60 -2.76
N THR A 8 -1.12 -8.73 -3.47
CA THR A 8 -1.34 -8.70 -4.92
C THR A 8 -2.14 -9.90 -5.43
N THR A 9 -2.86 -9.68 -6.53
CA THR A 9 -3.45 -10.72 -7.40
C THR A 9 -2.66 -10.88 -8.71
N LEU A 10 -1.45 -10.33 -8.76
CA LEU A 10 -0.51 -10.30 -9.89
C LEU A 10 -1.11 -9.68 -11.16
N LYS A 11 -1.77 -8.53 -11.00
CA LYS A 11 -2.15 -7.64 -12.12
C LYS A 11 -1.01 -6.67 -12.45
N ASP A 12 -1.06 -6.05 -13.63
CA ASP A 12 0.03 -5.21 -14.17
C ASP A 12 0.51 -4.11 -13.22
N ASP A 13 -0.39 -3.50 -12.45
CA ASP A 13 -0.05 -2.46 -11.47
C ASP A 13 0.82 -2.96 -10.29
N THR A 14 1.00 -4.27 -10.15
CA THR A 14 1.99 -4.89 -9.25
C THR A 14 3.40 -4.51 -9.65
N ILE A 15 3.68 -4.40 -10.95
CA ILE A 15 5.00 -4.00 -11.47
C ILE A 15 5.32 -2.58 -11.00
N CYS A 16 4.34 -1.67 -11.05
CA CYS A 16 4.48 -0.32 -10.53
C CYS A 16 4.77 -0.34 -9.02
N ALA A 17 4.07 -1.18 -8.24
CA ALA A 17 4.34 -1.30 -6.81
C ALA A 17 5.75 -1.82 -6.49
N VAL A 18 6.28 -2.76 -7.27
CA VAL A 18 7.66 -3.23 -7.12
C VAL A 18 8.65 -2.11 -7.42
N LYS A 19 8.45 -1.36 -8.51
CA LYS A 19 9.30 -0.20 -8.85
C LYS A 19 9.27 0.88 -7.75
N SER A 20 8.07 1.20 -7.23
CA SER A 20 7.94 2.14 -6.12
C SER A 20 8.67 1.64 -4.87
N ALA A 21 8.58 0.35 -4.53
CA ALA A 21 9.30 -0.21 -3.39
C ALA A 21 10.83 -0.09 -3.55
N ILE A 22 11.35 -0.39 -4.73
CA ILE A 22 12.78 -0.24 -5.06
C ILE A 22 13.23 1.22 -4.89
N ASN A 23 12.47 2.16 -5.44
CA ASN A 23 12.82 3.57 -5.36
C ASN A 23 12.80 4.09 -3.92
N GLN A 24 11.85 3.62 -3.09
CA GLN A 24 11.83 3.91 -1.65
C GLN A 24 12.99 3.30 -0.86
N ALA A 25 13.62 2.23 -1.39
CA ALA A 25 14.78 1.63 -0.77
C ALA A 25 16.03 2.50 -0.87
N LYS A 26 16.14 3.41 -1.85
CA LYS A 26 17.29 4.32 -2.06
C LYS A 26 18.65 3.63 -1.84
N GLU A 27 18.93 2.60 -2.65
CA GLU A 27 20.18 1.81 -2.63
C GLU A 27 20.43 0.95 -1.37
N SER A 28 19.61 1.10 -0.33
CA SER A 28 19.68 0.23 0.85
C SER A 28 19.17 -1.18 0.53
N ASN A 29 19.71 -2.17 1.25
CA ASN A 29 19.22 -3.55 1.14
C ASN A 29 17.71 -3.61 1.40
N CYS A 30 16.96 -4.14 0.44
CA CYS A 30 15.52 -4.30 0.54
C CYS A 30 15.04 -5.71 0.19
N GLU A 31 13.96 -6.11 0.85
CA GLU A 31 13.22 -7.34 0.52
C GLU A 31 11.76 -6.95 0.24
N ILE A 32 11.28 -7.33 -0.94
CA ILE A 32 9.91 -7.09 -1.38
C ILE A 32 9.16 -8.40 -1.30
N ILE A 33 8.14 -8.43 -0.44
CA ILE A 33 7.28 -9.58 -0.21
C ILE A 33 6.01 -9.38 -1.04
N LEU A 34 5.88 -10.11 -2.14
CA LEU A 34 4.63 -10.25 -2.88
C LEU A 34 3.75 -11.26 -2.16
N MET A 35 2.65 -10.80 -1.57
CA MET A 35 1.77 -11.67 -0.80
C MET A 35 0.50 -11.99 -1.58
N LEU A 36 0.35 -13.26 -1.91
CA LEU A 36 -0.87 -13.81 -2.49
C LEU A 36 -1.71 -14.42 -1.37
N VAL A 37 -2.97 -13.99 -1.26
CA VAL A 37 -3.88 -14.48 -0.22
C VAL A 37 -5.05 -15.22 -0.84
N SER A 38 -5.30 -16.42 -0.32
CA SER A 38 -6.34 -17.34 -0.77
C SER A 38 -7.13 -17.87 0.43
N ASP A 39 -8.41 -18.16 0.21
CA ASP A 39 -9.20 -18.86 1.21
C ASP A 39 -8.61 -20.25 1.48
N THR A 40 -8.79 -20.73 2.71
CA THR A 40 -8.42 -22.09 3.07
C THR A 40 -9.35 -23.05 2.33
N PRO A 41 -8.82 -23.98 1.50
CA PRO A 41 -9.68 -24.93 0.79
C PRO A 41 -10.50 -25.78 1.76
N ASP A 42 -11.79 -25.95 1.44
CA ASP A 42 -12.68 -26.82 2.21
C ASP A 42 -12.51 -28.26 1.74
N ALA A 43 -11.49 -28.92 2.27
CA ALA A 43 -11.05 -30.22 1.83
C ALA A 43 -11.24 -31.29 2.92
N PHE A 44 -11.88 -32.40 2.56
CA PHE A 44 -12.14 -33.54 3.46
C PHE A 44 -10.90 -34.39 3.76
N SER A 45 -9.76 -34.13 3.10
CA SER A 45 -8.50 -34.82 3.35
C SER A 45 -7.29 -33.92 3.07
N SER A 46 -6.17 -34.19 3.72
CA SER A 46 -4.92 -33.46 3.52
C SER A 46 -4.41 -33.53 2.07
N SER A 47 -4.66 -34.64 1.36
CA SER A 47 -4.28 -34.78 -0.05
C SER A 47 -5.13 -33.91 -0.98
N SER A 48 -6.44 -33.80 -0.72
CA SER A 48 -7.32 -32.89 -1.47
C SER A 48 -6.95 -31.44 -1.17
N PHE A 49 -6.69 -31.13 0.10
CA PHE A 49 -6.25 -29.82 0.55
C PHE A 49 -5.00 -29.34 -0.20
N LEU A 50 -3.94 -30.16 -0.23
CA LEU A 50 -2.70 -29.81 -0.92
C LEU A 50 -2.88 -29.64 -2.44
N ARG A 51 -3.80 -30.40 -3.04
CA ARG A 51 -4.11 -30.28 -4.48
C ARG A 51 -4.84 -28.96 -4.76
N GLU A 52 -5.80 -28.59 -3.92
CA GLU A 52 -6.57 -27.36 -4.06
C GLU A 52 -5.74 -26.11 -3.73
N MET A 53 -4.76 -26.23 -2.83
CA MET A 53 -3.78 -25.17 -2.60
C MET A 53 -2.91 -24.88 -3.82
N ARG A 54 -2.62 -25.88 -4.66
CA ARG A 54 -1.80 -25.74 -5.88
C ARG A 54 -2.54 -25.12 -7.06
N ALA A 55 -3.45 -24.17 -6.82
CA ALA A 55 -3.96 -23.34 -7.91
C ALA A 55 -2.77 -22.63 -8.57
N GLY A 56 -2.46 -23.02 -9.81
CA GLY A 56 -1.39 -22.41 -10.60
C GLY A 56 -1.69 -20.95 -10.90
N LEU A 57 -0.65 -20.21 -11.26
CA LEU A 57 -0.81 -18.87 -11.79
C LEU A 57 -1.37 -18.96 -13.21
N THR A 58 -2.17 -17.97 -13.61
CA THR A 58 -2.51 -17.82 -15.03
C THR A 58 -1.29 -17.32 -15.79
N THR A 59 -1.24 -17.53 -17.11
CA THR A 59 -0.14 -17.04 -17.96
C THR A 59 0.13 -15.55 -17.75
N SER A 60 -0.93 -14.73 -17.67
CA SER A 60 -0.79 -13.29 -17.38
C SER A 60 -0.17 -12.99 -16.01
N GLN A 61 -0.52 -13.77 -14.98
CA GLN A 61 0.07 -13.60 -13.64
C GLN A 61 1.54 -14.06 -13.61
N GLU A 62 1.88 -15.09 -14.38
CA GLU A 62 3.27 -15.53 -14.57
C GLU A 62 4.09 -14.45 -15.26
N GLU A 63 3.59 -13.83 -16.33
CA GLU A 63 4.25 -12.73 -17.03
C GLU A 63 4.52 -11.53 -16.11
N VAL A 64 3.55 -11.15 -15.29
CA VAL A 64 3.71 -10.08 -14.28
C VAL A 64 4.79 -10.46 -13.26
N LEU A 65 4.78 -11.70 -12.77
CA LEU A 65 5.76 -12.17 -11.79
C LEU A 65 7.17 -12.25 -12.37
N GLU A 66 7.33 -12.75 -13.59
CA GLU A 66 8.61 -12.76 -14.31
C GLU A 66 9.13 -11.36 -14.57
N THR A 67 8.24 -10.42 -14.94
CA THR A 67 8.63 -9.00 -15.08
C THR A 67 9.12 -8.43 -13.75
N CYS A 68 8.45 -8.74 -12.64
CA CYS A 68 8.91 -8.31 -11.32
C CYS A 68 10.26 -8.92 -10.95
N ARG A 69 10.49 -10.22 -11.25
CA ARG A 69 11.78 -10.90 -11.04
C ARG A 69 12.88 -10.24 -11.85
N TYR A 70 12.63 -10.01 -13.14
CA TYR A 70 13.55 -9.35 -14.05
C TYR A 70 13.99 -7.98 -13.52
N ILE A 71 13.06 -7.14 -13.06
CA ILE A 71 13.38 -5.82 -12.49
C ILE A 71 14.30 -5.96 -11.27
N ILE A 72 14.02 -6.93 -10.39
CA ILE A 72 14.78 -7.15 -9.16
C ILE A 72 16.18 -7.69 -9.45
N GLU A 73 16.34 -8.59 -10.42
CA GLU A 73 17.65 -9.09 -10.85
C GLU A 73 18.56 -7.99 -11.39
N HIS A 74 17.98 -6.97 -12.02
CA HIS A 74 18.69 -5.80 -12.55
C HIS A 74 18.81 -4.66 -11.55
N THR A 75 18.33 -4.83 -10.31
CA THR A 75 18.40 -3.84 -9.24
C THR A 75 19.28 -4.37 -8.11
N PRO A 76 20.46 -3.77 -7.86
CA PRO A 76 21.34 -4.24 -6.79
C PRO A 76 20.65 -4.14 -5.42
N ASN A 77 21.08 -4.96 -4.48
CA ASN A 77 20.63 -4.94 -3.08
C ASN A 77 19.12 -5.22 -2.86
N SER A 78 18.41 -5.66 -3.89
CA SER A 78 16.98 -5.95 -3.83
C SER A 78 16.71 -7.45 -3.89
N LYS A 79 15.72 -7.93 -3.13
CA LYS A 79 15.26 -9.33 -3.16
C LYS A 79 13.75 -9.39 -3.31
N LEU A 80 13.27 -10.35 -4.08
CA LEU A 80 11.84 -10.63 -4.24
C LEU A 80 11.50 -11.93 -3.54
N LYS A 81 10.48 -11.91 -2.69
CA LYS A 81 9.92 -13.10 -2.04
C LYS A 81 8.44 -13.21 -2.34
N VAL A 82 8.00 -14.37 -2.80
CA VAL A 82 6.58 -14.69 -2.95
C VAL A 82 6.11 -15.40 -1.68
N HIS A 83 5.11 -14.84 -1.00
CA HIS A 83 4.49 -15.41 0.19
C HIS A 83 3.04 -15.79 -0.11
N ASN A 84 2.76 -17.10 -0.15
CA ASN A 84 1.41 -17.62 -0.32
C ASN A 84 0.76 -17.82 1.06
N GLN A 85 -0.32 -17.09 1.33
CA GLN A 85 -1.05 -17.15 2.59
C GLN A 85 -2.44 -17.74 2.37
N TYR A 86 -2.72 -18.87 3.03
CA TYR A 86 -4.03 -19.54 2.99
C TYR A 86 -4.75 -19.31 4.30
N GLY A 87 -5.90 -18.63 4.23
CA GLY A 87 -6.59 -18.12 5.40
C GLY A 87 -5.85 -16.94 6.04
N LEU A 88 -6.61 -16.01 6.61
CA LEU A 88 -6.08 -14.81 7.22
C LEU A 88 -6.83 -14.48 8.50
N SER A 89 -6.10 -14.02 9.51
CA SER A 89 -6.66 -13.48 10.75
C SER A 89 -5.80 -12.30 11.21
N SER A 90 -6.33 -11.47 12.09
CA SER A 90 -5.58 -10.32 12.62
C SER A 90 -4.24 -10.72 13.29
N PRO A 91 -4.18 -11.77 14.15
CA PRO A 91 -2.90 -12.21 14.71
C PRO A 91 -1.91 -12.74 13.67
N ILE A 92 -2.38 -13.48 12.66
CA ILE A 92 -1.53 -14.00 11.58
C ILE A 92 -0.94 -12.82 10.80
N PHE A 93 -1.77 -11.87 10.40
CA PHE A 93 -1.34 -10.73 9.60
C PHE A 93 -0.35 -9.83 10.35
N LYS A 94 -0.60 -9.58 11.65
CA LYS A 94 0.36 -8.89 12.53
C LYS A 94 1.70 -9.64 12.56
N ARG A 95 1.67 -10.96 12.75
CA ARG A 95 2.89 -11.78 12.79
C ARG A 95 3.64 -11.78 11.45
N ILE A 96 2.95 -11.73 10.32
CA ILE A 96 3.58 -11.57 8.99
C ILE A 96 4.36 -10.26 8.96
N ILE A 97 3.75 -9.15 9.38
CA ILE A 97 4.42 -7.84 9.44
C ILE A 97 5.65 -7.88 10.33
N ASP A 98 5.54 -8.48 11.51
CA ASP A 98 6.63 -8.56 12.49
C ASP A 98 7.78 -9.45 11.99
N VAL A 99 7.48 -10.66 11.51
CA VAL A 99 8.48 -11.65 11.04
C VAL A 99 9.23 -11.12 9.83
N PHE A 100 8.54 -10.47 8.89
CA PHE A 100 9.19 -9.84 7.75
C PHE A 100 9.70 -8.43 8.05
N SER A 101 9.55 -7.92 9.27
CA SER A 101 9.98 -6.57 9.66
C SER A 101 9.53 -5.49 8.66
N ILE A 102 8.27 -5.58 8.22
CA ILE A 102 7.73 -4.72 7.16
C ILE A 102 7.73 -3.25 7.60
N LYS A 103 8.38 -2.41 6.80
CA LYS A 103 8.48 -0.96 7.01
C LYS A 103 7.45 -0.16 6.24
N LEU A 104 6.97 -0.70 5.13
CA LEU A 104 5.94 -0.07 4.31
C LEU A 104 5.09 -1.14 3.63
N LEU A 105 3.77 -0.94 3.65
CA LEU A 105 2.82 -1.75 2.91
C LEU A 105 2.39 -0.97 1.67
N ILE A 106 2.38 -1.59 0.49
CA ILE A 106 1.98 -0.93 -0.77
C ILE A 106 0.70 -1.58 -1.29
N LEU A 107 -0.36 -0.80 -1.46
CA LEU A 107 -1.64 -1.25 -1.99
C LEU A 107 -1.86 -0.72 -3.40
N THR A 108 -1.92 -1.62 -4.37
CA THR A 108 -2.25 -1.27 -5.75
C THR A 108 -3.73 -0.94 -5.92
N HIS A 109 -4.06 -0.20 -6.98
CA HIS A 109 -5.44 0.14 -7.30
C HIS A 109 -6.27 -1.13 -7.56
N SER A 110 -5.73 -2.06 -8.36
CA SER A 110 -6.44 -3.28 -8.70
C SER A 110 -6.72 -4.17 -7.49
N TYR A 111 -5.79 -4.23 -6.53
CA TYR A 111 -5.98 -5.02 -5.31
C TYR A 111 -7.07 -4.42 -4.41
N LYS A 112 -7.11 -3.08 -4.30
CA LYS A 112 -8.17 -2.35 -3.57
C LYS A 112 -9.57 -2.63 -4.13
N GLN A 113 -9.67 -2.92 -5.43
CA GLN A 113 -10.92 -3.22 -6.12
C GLN A 113 -11.35 -4.69 -6.08
N GLU A 114 -10.53 -5.59 -5.51
CA GLU A 114 -10.88 -7.00 -5.43
C GLU A 114 -12.19 -7.24 -4.65
N THR A 115 -13.03 -8.10 -5.21
CA THR A 115 -14.37 -8.40 -4.67
C THR A 115 -14.35 -9.60 -3.72
N LYS A 116 -13.29 -10.41 -3.74
CA LYS A 116 -13.15 -11.56 -2.84
C LYS A 116 -13.05 -11.09 -1.40
N ARG A 117 -13.85 -11.71 -0.53
CA ARG A 117 -13.96 -11.35 0.89
C ARG A 117 -12.62 -11.35 1.61
N ILE A 118 -11.74 -12.30 1.29
CA ILE A 118 -10.43 -12.41 1.94
C ILE A 118 -9.50 -11.25 1.59
N HIS A 119 -9.55 -10.73 0.36
CA HIS A 119 -8.78 -9.56 -0.07
C HIS A 119 -9.30 -8.28 0.60
N GLN A 120 -10.62 -8.11 0.65
CA GLN A 120 -11.25 -7.02 1.38
C GLN A 120 -10.91 -7.07 2.87
N TYR A 121 -10.90 -8.27 3.45
CA TYR A 121 -10.53 -8.46 4.85
C TYR A 121 -9.06 -8.08 5.10
N LEU A 122 -8.14 -8.44 4.21
CA LEU A 122 -6.75 -8.04 4.30
C LEU A 122 -6.60 -6.52 4.29
N ILE A 123 -7.29 -5.81 3.39
CA ILE A 123 -7.23 -4.35 3.33
C ILE A 123 -7.66 -3.74 4.66
N GLN A 124 -8.74 -4.27 5.26
CA GLN A 124 -9.20 -3.83 6.58
C GLN A 124 -8.20 -4.15 7.70
N LEU A 125 -7.53 -5.32 7.63
CA LEU A 125 -6.46 -5.67 8.56
C LEU A 125 -5.27 -4.73 8.44
N ALA A 126 -4.85 -4.40 7.20
CA ALA A 126 -3.78 -3.45 6.89
C ALA A 126 -4.04 -2.06 7.45
N GLY A 127 -5.27 -1.54 7.28
CA GLY A 127 -5.67 -0.26 7.85
C GLY A 127 -5.50 -0.15 9.37
N ASN A 128 -5.55 -1.30 10.07
CA ASN A 128 -5.40 -1.38 11.52
C ASN A 128 -3.98 -1.69 12.01
N GLN A 129 -3.01 -1.86 11.10
CA GLN A 129 -1.62 -2.06 11.49
C GLN A 129 -0.92 -0.73 11.67
N LYS A 130 0.09 -0.70 12.53
CA LYS A 130 0.87 0.52 12.75
C LYS A 130 1.79 0.85 11.56
N CYS A 131 2.08 -0.06 10.64
CA CYS A 131 2.97 0.22 9.51
C CYS A 131 2.40 1.29 8.56
N PRO A 132 3.22 2.20 8.00
CA PRO A 132 2.79 3.09 6.91
C PRO A 132 2.21 2.32 5.72
N ILE A 133 1.22 2.92 5.04
CA ILE A 133 0.61 2.34 3.85
C ILE A 133 0.72 3.32 2.69
N LEU A 134 1.33 2.89 1.58
CA LEU A 134 1.33 3.62 0.32
C LEU A 134 0.22 3.07 -0.57
N HIS A 135 -0.83 3.86 -0.75
CA HIS A 135 -1.90 3.60 -1.71
C HIS A 135 -1.49 4.14 -3.07
N LEU A 136 -1.32 3.26 -4.05
CA LEU A 136 -1.07 3.69 -5.43
C LEU A 136 -2.36 4.09 -6.12
N GLY A 137 -2.24 5.08 -7.03
CA GLY A 137 -3.32 5.59 -7.87
C GLY A 137 -3.54 4.74 -9.14
N LEU A 138 -4.39 5.25 -10.03
CA LEU A 138 -4.72 4.66 -11.33
C LEU A 138 -3.63 4.89 -12.37
N GLU A 139 -2.90 6.00 -12.27
CA GLU A 139 -1.83 6.31 -13.20
C GLU A 139 -0.64 5.38 -12.95
N GLN A 140 0.10 5.06 -14.03
CA GLN A 140 1.43 4.48 -13.93
C GLN A 140 2.31 5.52 -13.22
N ALA A 141 2.29 5.46 -11.89
CA ALA A 141 2.84 6.51 -11.07
C ALA A 141 4.28 6.80 -11.50
N LYS A 142 4.63 8.09 -11.62
CA LYS A 142 6.03 8.51 -11.70
C LYS A 142 6.77 7.73 -10.62
N ASN A 143 7.83 7.01 -11.00
CA ASN A 143 8.47 6.06 -10.08
C ASN A 143 9.13 6.78 -8.88
N ASP A 144 9.34 8.10 -8.99
CA ASP A 144 9.95 8.94 -7.98
C ASP A 144 8.89 9.87 -7.38
N PHE A 145 8.61 9.68 -6.09
CA PHE A 145 7.81 10.62 -5.29
C PHE A 145 8.77 11.42 -4.40
N ASN A 146 8.73 12.74 -4.50
CA ASN A 146 9.61 13.62 -3.74
C ASN A 146 8.83 14.74 -3.02
N LYS A 147 7.70 15.18 -3.56
CA LYS A 147 6.97 16.35 -3.06
C LYS A 147 5.56 15.98 -2.61
N ALA A 148 5.35 16.09 -1.31
CA ALA A 148 4.11 15.72 -0.65
C ALA A 148 3.22 16.93 -0.31
N LEU A 149 1.91 16.74 -0.46
CA LEU A 149 0.89 17.57 0.18
C LEU A 149 0.37 16.86 1.43
N TYR A 150 0.52 17.49 2.59
CA TYR A 150 -0.03 16.96 3.83
C TYR A 150 -1.49 17.39 4.02
N ILE A 151 -2.38 16.42 4.20
CA ILE A 151 -3.80 16.62 4.50
C ILE A 151 -3.99 16.39 6.00
N GLU A 152 -4.13 17.48 6.74
CA GLU A 152 -4.25 17.47 8.19
C GLU A 152 -5.67 17.08 8.61
N ASN A 153 -5.79 15.98 9.34
CA ASN A 153 -7.06 15.58 9.90
C ASN A 153 -7.35 16.43 11.14
N GLY A 154 -8.44 17.19 11.18
CA GLY A 154 -8.72 18.13 12.27
C GLY A 154 -8.86 17.50 13.67
N ASN A 155 -8.96 16.16 13.74
CA ASN A 155 -9.00 15.37 14.97
C ASN A 155 -7.73 14.53 15.22
N ALA A 156 -6.69 14.71 14.41
CA ALA A 156 -5.41 14.03 14.56
C ALA A 156 -4.50 14.79 15.53
N ASN A 157 -3.76 14.04 16.35
CA ASN A 157 -2.79 14.60 17.30
C ASN A 157 -1.39 14.78 16.69
N MET A 158 -1.23 14.61 15.37
CA MET A 158 0.08 14.74 14.70
C MET A 158 0.25 16.12 14.11
N HIS A 159 1.25 16.87 14.57
CA HIS A 159 1.61 18.13 13.94
C HIS A 159 2.47 17.89 12.70
N VAL A 160 2.42 18.82 11.74
CA VAL A 160 3.18 18.72 10.48
C VAL A 160 4.68 18.54 10.67
N LYS A 161 5.25 19.09 11.76
CA LYS A 161 6.67 18.92 12.11
C LYS A 161 7.01 17.46 12.41
N ASP A 162 6.15 16.79 13.17
CA ASP A 162 6.31 15.39 13.55
C ASP A 162 6.20 14.48 12.33
N VAL A 163 5.25 14.81 11.43
CA VAL A 163 5.08 14.14 10.14
C VAL A 163 6.32 14.35 9.26
N GLN A 164 6.80 15.58 9.10
CA GLN A 164 7.98 15.88 8.29
C GLN A 164 9.24 15.19 8.83
N GLN A 165 9.41 15.16 10.15
CA GLN A 165 10.51 14.44 10.78
C GLN A 165 10.44 12.94 10.45
N PHE A 166 9.29 12.30 10.69
CA PHE A 166 9.08 10.90 10.36
C PHE A 166 9.34 10.59 8.87
N LEU A 167 8.85 11.46 7.97
CA LEU A 167 9.09 11.34 6.54
C LEU A 167 10.56 11.46 6.19
N SER A 168 11.29 12.39 6.80
CA SER A 168 12.74 12.56 6.55
C SER A 168 13.58 11.38 7.05
N GLU A 169 13.17 10.73 8.14
CA GLU A 169 13.87 9.58 8.73
C GLU A 169 13.60 8.27 7.97
N ASN A 170 12.39 8.09 7.43
CA ASN A 170 11.94 6.81 6.87
C ASN A 170 11.81 6.83 5.34
N PHE A 171 11.45 7.99 4.80
CA PHE A 171 11.11 8.23 3.40
C PHE A 171 11.95 9.38 2.84
N SER A 172 11.60 9.78 1.64
CA SER A 172 12.34 10.76 0.84
C SER A 172 11.46 11.91 0.39
N TYR A 173 10.41 12.14 1.17
CA TYR A 173 9.33 13.03 0.83
C TYR A 173 9.51 14.33 1.61
N GLU A 174 9.34 15.43 0.90
CA GLU A 174 9.29 16.76 1.47
C GLU A 174 7.85 17.26 1.41
N ILE A 175 7.30 17.67 2.56
CA ILE A 175 5.99 18.34 2.60
C ILE A 175 6.18 19.75 2.07
N VAL A 176 5.71 19.99 0.86
CA VAL A 176 5.80 21.30 0.18
C VAL A 176 4.54 22.15 0.38
N SER A 177 3.45 21.53 0.84
CA SER A 177 2.18 22.20 1.09
C SER A 177 1.37 21.44 2.16
N GLN A 178 0.50 22.17 2.86
CA GLN A 178 -0.39 21.65 3.90
C GLN A 178 -1.81 22.15 3.65
N THR A 179 -2.78 21.30 3.92
CA THR A 179 -4.20 21.62 3.78
C THR A 179 -5.04 20.88 4.83
N ALA A 180 -6.17 21.42 5.25
CA ALA A 180 -7.06 20.76 6.20
C ALA A 180 -7.85 19.62 5.52
N ASN A 181 -8.33 18.64 6.28
CA ASN A 181 -9.17 17.56 5.73
C ASN A 181 -10.53 18.12 5.23
N PHE A 182 -10.98 17.64 4.07
CA PHE A 182 -12.16 18.09 3.34
C PHE A 182 -13.25 17.03 3.23
N ASP A 183 -13.34 16.12 4.21
CA ASP A 183 -14.20 14.93 4.20
C ASP A 183 -15.65 15.16 3.72
N ASP A 184 -16.21 16.36 3.87
CA ASP A 184 -17.57 16.73 3.45
C ASP A 184 -17.66 17.82 2.36
N ASN A 185 -16.53 18.32 1.81
CA ASN A 185 -16.51 19.49 0.92
C ASN A 185 -15.50 19.43 -0.24
N TYR A 186 -15.12 18.22 -0.66
CA TYR A 186 -14.14 17.99 -1.73
C TYR A 186 -14.45 18.74 -3.03
N GLU A 187 -15.71 18.79 -3.48
CA GLU A 187 -16.13 19.49 -4.71
C GLU A 187 -15.73 20.97 -4.72
N ASN A 188 -15.81 21.64 -3.56
CA ASN A 188 -15.46 23.05 -3.42
C ASN A 188 -13.95 23.28 -3.28
N PHE A 189 -13.20 22.26 -2.83
CA PHE A 189 -11.76 22.32 -2.60
C PHE A 189 -10.91 21.76 -3.75
N ALA A 190 -11.49 20.93 -4.62
CA ALA A 190 -10.83 20.31 -5.75
C ALA A 190 -10.12 21.31 -6.69
N PRO A 191 -10.67 22.51 -7.00
CA PRO A 191 -9.99 23.49 -7.84
C PRO A 191 -8.70 24.01 -7.18
N TYR A 192 -8.77 24.35 -5.89
CA TYR A 192 -7.63 24.86 -5.12
C TYR A 192 -6.55 23.79 -4.93
N LEU A 193 -6.96 22.55 -4.69
CA LEU A 193 -6.04 21.40 -4.61
C LEU A 193 -5.34 21.16 -5.96
N SER A 194 -6.09 21.19 -7.06
CA SER A 194 -5.51 21.01 -8.41
C SER A 194 -4.52 22.12 -8.76
N GLU A 195 -4.85 23.37 -8.40
CA GLU A 195 -3.93 24.50 -8.59
C GLU A 195 -2.67 24.34 -7.74
N ALA A 196 -2.80 23.97 -6.46
CA ALA A 196 -1.66 23.72 -5.59
C ALA A 196 -0.79 22.56 -6.10
N ILE A 197 -1.41 21.43 -6.49
CA ILE A 197 -0.72 20.26 -7.04
C ILE A 197 0.10 20.66 -8.27
N SER A 198 -0.49 21.40 -9.20
CA SER A 198 0.19 21.87 -10.41
C SER A 198 1.30 22.88 -10.11
N LYS A 199 1.02 23.86 -9.23
CA LYS A 199 1.95 24.95 -8.90
C LYS A 199 3.19 24.48 -8.15
N TYR A 200 3.03 23.52 -7.24
CA TYR A 200 4.12 23.01 -6.42
C TYR A 200 4.72 21.69 -6.96
N ASP A 201 4.16 21.15 -8.04
CA ASP A 201 4.55 19.86 -8.65
C ASP A 201 4.48 18.72 -7.62
N ILE A 202 3.34 18.63 -6.94
CA ILE A 202 3.08 17.61 -5.92
C ILE A 202 2.83 16.26 -6.61
N ASP A 203 3.53 15.23 -6.15
CA ASP A 203 3.48 13.87 -6.68
C ASP A 203 2.91 12.84 -5.68
N LEU A 204 2.70 13.24 -4.43
CA LEU A 204 2.20 12.38 -3.35
C LEU A 204 1.31 13.16 -2.38
N LEU A 205 0.29 12.49 -1.83
CA LEU A 205 -0.49 13.00 -0.70
C LEU A 205 -0.10 12.27 0.57
N VAL A 206 -0.07 12.96 1.72
CA VAL A 206 0.19 12.36 3.03
C VAL A 206 -1.00 12.62 3.93
N GLU A 207 -1.54 11.58 4.53
CA GLU A 207 -2.68 11.66 5.45
C GLU A 207 -2.41 10.83 6.72
N THR A 208 -3.16 11.12 7.78
CA THR A 208 -3.14 10.31 9.00
C THR A 208 -4.37 9.41 9.09
N ARG A 209 -4.20 8.22 9.67
CA ARG A 209 -5.29 7.27 9.92
C ARG A 209 -5.23 6.70 11.34
N LYS A 210 -6.41 6.31 11.84
CA LYS A 210 -6.63 5.60 13.10
C LYS A 210 -7.18 4.20 12.82
N GLY A 211 -7.01 3.28 13.76
CA GLY A 211 -7.63 1.97 13.69
C GLY A 211 -9.15 2.05 13.69
N GLU A 212 -9.79 1.33 12.77
CA GLU A 212 -11.25 1.23 12.69
C GLU A 212 -11.75 -0.18 13.01
N LYS A 213 -12.98 -0.27 13.54
CA LYS A 213 -13.66 -1.57 13.64
C LYS A 213 -13.91 -2.13 12.24
N ILE A 214 -13.43 -3.35 12.00
CA ILE A 214 -13.61 -4.11 10.76
C ILE A 214 -15.11 -4.29 10.49
N LYS A 215 -15.59 -3.77 9.36
CA LYS A 215 -17.00 -3.82 8.94
C LYS A 215 -17.06 -4.21 7.47
N PHE A 216 -17.66 -5.36 7.17
CA PHE A 216 -17.83 -5.83 5.79
C PHE A 216 -18.96 -5.14 5.01
N LYS A 217 -19.86 -4.42 5.69
CA LYS A 217 -21.04 -3.77 5.09
C LYS A 217 -20.97 -2.23 5.07
N LYS A 218 -19.80 -1.62 5.28
CA LYS A 218 -19.65 -0.16 5.17
C LYS A 218 -19.58 0.20 3.69
N THR A 219 -20.42 1.13 3.23
CA THR A 219 -20.22 1.78 1.92
C THR A 219 -18.81 2.35 1.90
N LYS A 220 -17.99 1.95 0.92
CA LYS A 220 -16.68 2.56 0.72
C LYS A 220 -16.92 4.05 0.49
N LYS A 221 -16.44 4.90 1.40
CA LYS A 221 -16.22 6.32 1.05
C LYS A 221 -15.15 6.30 -0.03
N GLU A 222 -15.40 6.98 -1.15
CA GLU A 222 -14.37 7.18 -2.18
C GLU A 222 -13.18 7.84 -1.52
N ASN A 223 -12.02 7.18 -1.56
CA ASN A 223 -10.81 7.73 -0.97
C ASN A 223 -10.31 8.89 -1.84
N ILE A 224 -9.67 9.88 -1.21
CA ILE A 224 -9.10 11.05 -1.90
C ILE A 224 -8.17 10.64 -3.06
N ASN A 225 -7.44 9.53 -2.89
CA ASN A 225 -6.64 8.87 -3.94
C ASN A 225 -7.42 8.61 -5.23
N GLU A 226 -8.67 8.12 -5.12
CA GLU A 226 -9.51 7.75 -6.26
C GLU A 226 -10.02 8.98 -7.00
N LYS A 227 -10.14 10.12 -6.31
CA LYS A 227 -10.63 11.38 -6.90
C LYS A 227 -9.53 12.26 -7.48
N LEU A 228 -8.35 12.30 -6.86
CA LEU A 228 -7.20 13.09 -7.33
C LEU A 228 -6.26 12.31 -8.26
N GLY A 229 -6.37 10.99 -8.32
CA GLY A 229 -5.46 10.13 -9.11
C GLY A 229 -4.05 10.00 -8.52
N LEU A 230 -3.70 10.80 -7.52
CA LEU A 230 -2.40 10.78 -6.86
C LEU A 230 -2.26 9.64 -5.85
N PRO A 231 -1.05 9.09 -5.68
CA PRO A 231 -0.76 8.16 -4.60
C PRO A 231 -0.92 8.84 -3.23
N VAL A 232 -1.29 8.06 -2.23
CA VAL A 232 -1.51 8.52 -0.86
C VAL A 232 -0.68 7.68 0.10
N LEU A 233 0.15 8.32 0.91
CA LEU A 233 0.83 7.72 2.05
C LEU A 233 0.00 7.96 3.32
N SER A 234 -0.57 6.90 3.86
CA SER A 234 -1.36 6.94 5.09
C SER A 234 -0.48 6.53 6.28
N LEU A 235 -0.32 7.43 7.25
CA LEU A 235 0.48 7.26 8.46
C LEU A 235 -0.40 6.94 9.67
N TYR A 236 0.07 6.09 10.58
CA TYR A 236 -0.73 5.73 11.76
C TYR A 236 -0.48 6.78 12.83
N GLU A 237 -1.52 7.30 13.45
CA GLU A 237 -1.33 8.42 14.38
C GLU A 237 -0.44 8.08 15.58
N GLU A 238 -0.39 6.82 16.01
CA GLU A 238 0.49 6.36 17.09
C GLU A 238 1.90 5.92 16.62
N LEU A 239 2.33 6.28 15.39
CA LEU A 239 3.68 5.98 14.90
C LEU A 239 4.74 6.99 15.36
N VAL A 240 4.32 8.16 15.84
CA VAL A 240 5.21 9.25 16.28
C VAL A 240 4.92 9.59 17.73
#